data_AF-A0A536B9H9-F1
#
_entry.id   AF-A0A536B9H9-F1
#
_cell.length_a   1.000
_cell.length_b   1.000
_cell.length_c   1.000
_cell.angle_alpha   90.00
_cell.angle_beta   90.00
_cell.angle_gamma   90.00
#
_symmetry.space_group_name_H-M   'P 1'
#
loop_
_entity.id
_entity.type
_entity.pdbx_description
1 polymer ?
#
loop_
_entity_poly.entity_id
_entity_poly.type
_entity_poly.pdbx_seq_one_letter_code
_entity_poly.pdbx_strand_id
1 'polypeptide(L)' 'KNDADVVTAGVANLLVVPSSFDPALVKAILTAMFDYQADLVLVHPEAKNLKLDSATQGSSIDFHPGAIDFYKAKGVWKP' A
#
# COMPACT_ATOMS: atom_id res chain seq x y z
N LYS A 1 -11.61 27.89 -7.41
CA LYS A 1 -11.25 26.64 -8.10
C LYS A 1 -10.32 27.05 -9.23
N ASN A 2 -9.17 26.40 -9.40
CA ASN A 2 -8.26 26.72 -10.51
C ASN A 2 -8.68 25.89 -11.72
N ASP A 3 -8.74 26.52 -12.89
CA ASP A 3 -9.15 25.86 -14.13
C ASP A 3 -7.98 25.18 -14.87
N ALA A 4 -6.75 25.49 -14.46
CA ALA A 4 -5.51 24.87 -14.95
C ALA A 4 -4.82 24.05 -13.85
N ASP A 5 -4.06 23.04 -14.27
CA ASP A 5 -3.28 22.21 -13.35
C ASP A 5 -2.29 23.04 -12.54
N VAL A 6 -2.21 22.75 -11.24
CA VAL A 6 -1.27 23.39 -10.32
C VAL A 6 -0.08 22.46 -10.12
N VAL A 7 1.08 22.84 -10.66
CA VAL A 7 2.33 22.12 -10.41
C VAL A 7 2.70 22.26 -8.94
N THR A 8 2.85 21.14 -8.24
CA THR A 8 3.18 21.10 -6.82
C THR A 8 4.01 19.86 -6.47
N ALA A 9 4.50 19.81 -5.25
CA ALA A 9 5.20 18.65 -4.71
C ALA A 9 4.19 17.67 -4.09
N GLY A 10 4.50 16.38 -4.18
CA GLY A 10 3.77 15.29 -3.51
C GLY A 10 4.72 14.23 -3.00
N VAL A 11 4.32 13.54 -1.94
CA VAL A 11 5.04 12.38 -1.39
C VAL A 11 4.09 11.18 -1.30
N ALA A 12 4.65 9.97 -1.39
CA ALA A 12 3.87 8.75 -1.25
C ALA A 12 3.39 8.58 0.20
N ASN A 13 2.16 8.10 0.38
CA ASN A 13 1.64 7.72 1.68
C ASN A 13 2.09 6.29 2.02
N LEU A 14 2.53 6.07 3.26
CA LEU A 14 3.00 4.76 3.73
C LEU A 14 2.08 4.22 4.84
N LEU A 15 1.74 2.94 4.75
CA LEU A 15 1.15 2.21 5.87
C LEU A 15 2.29 1.49 6.61
N VAL A 16 2.52 1.86 7.86
CA VAL A 16 3.68 1.40 8.65
C VAL A 16 3.26 0.64 9.90
N VAL A 17 4.09 -0.33 10.29
CA VAL A 17 3.96 -1.11 11.52
C VAL A 17 5.33 -1.21 12.22
N PRO A 18 5.39 -1.48 13.53
CA PRO A 18 6.65 -1.80 14.19
C PRO A 18 7.35 -3.01 13.56
N SER A 19 8.68 -3.07 13.63
CA SER A 19 9.44 -4.21 13.10
C SER A 19 9.17 -5.53 13.83
N SER A 20 8.66 -5.47 15.06
CA SER A 20 8.26 -6.62 15.88
C SER A 20 6.81 -7.06 15.68
N PHE A 21 6.08 -6.44 14.74
CA PHE A 21 4.67 -6.75 14.52
C PHE A 21 4.50 -8.18 13.97
N ASP A 22 3.40 -8.85 14.30
CA ASP A 22 3.18 -10.23 13.89
C ASP A 22 3.10 -10.33 12.34
N PRO A 23 4.02 -11.09 11.68
CA PRO A 23 3.99 -11.27 10.23
C PRO A 23 2.67 -11.84 9.71
N ALA A 24 2.00 -12.71 10.48
CA ALA A 24 0.71 -13.28 10.10
C ALA A 24 -0.38 -12.19 10.06
N LEU A 25 -0.37 -11.29 11.03
CA LEU A 25 -1.29 -10.17 11.09
C LEU A 25 -1.04 -9.15 9.96
N VAL A 26 0.22 -8.88 9.61
CA VAL A 26 0.55 -8.04 8.43
C VAL A 26 -0.07 -8.63 7.16
N LYS A 27 0.11 -9.93 6.94
CA LYS A 27 -0.47 -10.61 5.78
C LYS A 27 -2.00 -10.55 5.78
N ALA A 28 -2.63 -10.72 6.94
CA ALA A 28 -4.09 -10.63 7.08
C ALA A 28 -4.61 -9.22 6.77
N ILE A 29 -3.94 -8.17 7.26
CA ILE A 29 -4.27 -6.77 6.96
C ILE A 29 -4.17 -6.50 5.46
N LEU A 30 -3.04 -6.87 4.84
CA LEU A 30 -2.85 -6.67 3.40
C LEU A 30 -3.90 -7.42 2.59
N THR A 31 -4.19 -8.68 2.96
CA THR A 31 -5.25 -9.48 2.31
C THR A 31 -6.59 -8.76 2.40
N ALA A 32 -6.99 -8.31 3.59
CA ALA A 32 -8.24 -7.58 3.76
C ALA A 32 -8.27 -6.27 2.95
N MET A 33 -7.18 -5.51 2.91
CA MET A 33 -7.12 -4.26 2.15
C MET A 33 -7.34 -4.47 0.65
N PHE A 34 -6.70 -5.48 0.07
CA PHE A 34 -6.82 -5.75 -1.37
C PHE A 34 -8.13 -6.47 -1.72
N ASP A 35 -8.60 -7.40 -0.88
CA ASP A 35 -9.84 -8.16 -1.13
C ASP A 35 -11.10 -7.29 -0.96
N TYR A 36 -11.06 -6.31 -0.04
CA TYR A 36 -12.17 -5.39 0.26
C TYR A 36 -11.89 -3.96 -0.20
N GLN A 37 -11.06 -3.77 -1.23
CA GLN A 37 -10.72 -2.43 -1.75
C GLN A 37 -11.97 -1.63 -2.15
N ALA A 38 -12.99 -2.28 -2.70
CA ALA A 38 -14.24 -1.61 -3.07
C ALA A 38 -14.88 -0.88 -1.87
N ASP A 39 -14.86 -1.48 -0.70
CA ASP A 39 -15.39 -0.88 0.53
C ASP A 39 -14.51 0.27 1.01
N LEU A 40 -13.18 0.15 0.89
CA LEU A 40 -12.25 1.24 1.21
C LEU A 40 -12.48 2.46 0.30
N VAL A 41 -12.82 2.24 -0.98
CA VAL A 41 -13.14 3.32 -1.93
C VAL A 41 -14.40 4.08 -1.54
N LEU A 42 -15.37 3.43 -0.89
CA LEU A 42 -16.57 4.11 -0.36
C LEU A 42 -16.22 5.06 0.79
N VAL A 43 -15.19 4.75 1.57
CA VAL A 43 -14.71 5.59 2.68
C VAL A 43 -13.82 6.72 2.17
N HIS A 44 -12.87 6.43 1.26
CA HIS A 44 -11.94 7.42 0.73
C HIS A 44 -11.54 7.14 -0.74
N PRO A 45 -11.72 8.10 -1.68
CA PRO A 45 -11.43 7.88 -3.10
C PRO A 45 -9.98 7.49 -3.42
N GLU A 46 -9.01 7.92 -2.61
CA GLU A 46 -7.59 7.57 -2.78
C GLU A 46 -7.33 6.06 -2.74
N ALA A 47 -8.22 5.28 -2.10
CA ALA A 47 -8.09 3.83 -2.08
C ALA A 47 -8.13 3.20 -3.49
N LYS A 48 -8.61 3.91 -4.52
CA LYS A 48 -8.52 3.50 -5.94
C LYS A 48 -7.07 3.33 -6.43
N ASN A 49 -6.12 3.99 -5.76
CA ASN A 49 -4.70 3.92 -6.09
C ASN A 49 -3.93 2.84 -5.31
N LEU A 50 -4.61 2.09 -4.43
CA LEU A 50 -4.03 0.88 -3.82
C LEU A 50 -3.94 -0.22 -4.87
N LYS A 51 -2.76 -0.39 -5.47
CA LYS A 51 -2.53 -1.37 -6.55
C LYS A 51 -1.30 -2.21 -6.27
N LEU A 52 -1.39 -3.51 -6.55
CA LEU A 52 -0.33 -4.48 -6.30
C LEU A 52 0.95 -4.20 -7.11
N ASP A 53 0.84 -3.61 -8.30
CA ASP A 53 1.96 -3.31 -9.20
C ASP A 53 2.86 -2.18 -8.71
N SER A 54 2.29 -1.20 -7.99
CA SER A 54 3.00 -0.05 -7.42
C SER A 54 3.27 -0.19 -5.91
N ALA A 55 2.60 -1.10 -5.21
CA ALA A 55 2.64 -1.20 -3.74
C ALA A 55 4.03 -1.43 -3.13
N THR A 56 5.00 -1.97 -3.88
CA THR A 56 6.37 -2.17 -3.39
C THR A 56 7.35 -1.09 -3.82
N GLN A 57 6.88 -0.04 -4.50
CA GLN A 57 7.74 1.01 -5.05
C GLN A 57 7.80 2.23 -4.12
N GLY A 58 8.99 2.82 -3.98
CA GLY A 58 9.14 4.14 -3.34
C GLY A 58 9.09 4.16 -1.82
N SER A 59 9.18 3.01 -1.14
CA SER A 59 9.37 2.99 0.32
C SER A 59 10.79 3.46 0.67
N SER A 60 10.90 4.42 1.58
CA SER A 60 12.18 4.90 2.14
C SER A 60 12.68 4.05 3.32
N ILE A 61 11.90 3.05 3.73
CA ILE A 61 12.19 2.15 4.85
C ILE A 61 11.95 0.69 4.45
N ASP A 62 12.54 -0.22 5.22
CA ASP A 62 12.44 -1.66 4.97
C ASP A 62 10.99 -2.17 5.04
N PHE A 63 10.64 -3.10 4.16
CA PHE A 63 9.36 -3.80 4.21
C PHE A 63 9.36 -4.85 5.33
N HIS A 64 8.23 -4.96 6.02
CA HIS A 64 8.02 -6.01 7.01
C HIS A 64 8.07 -7.41 6.35
N PRO A 65 8.66 -8.45 6.98
CA PRO A 65 8.74 -9.80 6.40
C PRO A 65 7.39 -10.36 5.92
N GLY A 66 6.33 -10.16 6.71
CA GLY A 66 4.96 -10.56 6.31
C GLY A 66 4.43 -9.85 5.06
N ALA A 67 4.85 -8.61 4.81
CA ALA A 67 4.51 -7.88 3.60
C ALA A 67 5.30 -8.39 2.39
N ILE A 68 6.61 -8.65 2.58
CA ILE A 68 7.47 -9.25 1.55
C ILE A 68 6.86 -10.58 1.09
N ASP A 69 6.49 -11.46 2.02
CA ASP A 69 5.90 -12.76 1.71
C ASP A 69 4.55 -12.63 0.99
N PHE A 70 3.71 -11.68 1.41
CA PHE A 70 2.45 -11.37 0.72
C PHE A 70 2.70 -10.95 -0.73
N TYR A 71 3.59 -9.99 -0.98
CA TYR A 71 3.85 -9.48 -2.33
C TYR A 71 4.60 -10.49 -3.21
N LYS A 72 5.47 -11.33 -2.63
CA LYS A 72 6.08 -12.47 -3.34
C LYS A 72 5.04 -13.48 -3.77
N ALA A 73 4.12 -13.85 -2.89
CA ALA A 73 3.04 -14.79 -3.21
C ALA A 73 2.10 -14.25 -4.31
N LYS A 74 1.99 -12.93 -4.46
CA LYS A 74 1.25 -12.26 -5.54
C LYS A 74 2.09 -12.01 -6.80
N GLY A 75 3.38 -12.37 -6.81
CA GLY A 75 4.27 -12.22 -7.97
C GLY A 75 4.68 -10.77 -8.28
N VAL A 76 4.49 -9.85 -7.34
CA VAL A 76 4.72 -8.40 -7.55
C VAL A 76 5.88 -7.85 -6.72
N TRP A 77 6.56 -8.69 -5.94
CA TRP A 77 7.71 -8.28 -5.14
C TRP A 77 8.86 -7.80 -6.03
N LYS A 78 9.21 -6.51 -5.90
CA LYS A 78 10.38 -5.89 -6.51
C LYS A 78 11.22 -5.29 -5.38
N PRO A 79 12.39 -5.87 -5.05
CA PRO A 79 13.29 -5.34 -4.05
C PRO A 79 13.92 -4.02 -4.49
#